data_AF-A0AAU9KXV4-F1
#
_entry.id   AF-A0AAU9KXV4-F1
#
_cell.length_a   1.000
_cell.length_b   1.000
_cell.length_c   1.000
_cell.angle_alpha   90.00
_cell.angle_beta   90.00
_cell.angle_gamma   90.00
#
_symmetry.space_group_name_H-M   'P 1'
#
loop_
_entity.id
_entity.type
_entity.pdbx_description
1 polymer ?
#
loop_
_entity_poly.entity_id
_entity_poly.type
_entity_poly.pdbx_seq_one_letter_code
_entity_poly.pdbx_strand_id
1 'polypeptide(L)'
;MADDDAIIRRRLLTRTSTVGKTGIKKCAETMLTLVDLLMDKSVDDVTCKQEMEALYWEMEHLEFEAKKTEIWNYTCDRELEEYETLNREIDASITKVMKEIEELKQKMIKEKMIRAYKEEYESIARVVNELPSRKEILVDIQDENKRLEDATTALEAVDGKLDMRIKQFALLMSTIQNLKATLDEDTVVHEDERQEDEDMEEEVEAKNAVSVNENGRSPSAS
;
A
#
# COMPACT_ATOMS: atom_id res chain seq x y z
N MET A 1 -18.13 -62.31 22.53
CA MET A 1 -17.26 -61.13 22.32
C MET A 1 -16.55 -60.71 23.61
N ALA A 2 -17.22 -60.22 24.67
CA ALA A 2 -16.53 -59.86 25.92
C ALA A 2 -15.86 -61.07 26.64
N ASP A 3 -16.49 -62.24 26.58
CA ASP A 3 -15.97 -63.48 27.19
C ASP A 3 -14.79 -64.06 26.38
N ASP A 4 -14.87 -64.02 25.05
CA ASP A 4 -13.79 -64.46 24.16
C ASP A 4 -12.53 -63.59 24.34
N ASP A 5 -12.70 -62.28 24.50
CA ASP A 5 -11.63 -61.33 24.78
C ASP A 5 -10.94 -61.60 26.12
N ALA A 6 -11.70 -61.99 27.14
CA ALA A 6 -11.17 -62.37 28.44
C ALA A 6 -10.38 -63.69 28.36
N ILE A 7 -10.87 -64.65 27.58
CA ILE A 7 -10.20 -65.93 27.33
C ILE A 7 -8.91 -65.72 26.53
N ILE A 8 -8.93 -64.87 25.51
CA ILE A 8 -7.76 -64.54 24.70
C ILE A 8 -6.69 -63.81 25.53
N ARG A 9 -7.09 -62.81 26.34
CA ARG A 9 -6.18 -62.13 27.27
C ARG A 9 -5.57 -63.11 28.27
N ARG A 10 -6.37 -63.96 28.90
CA ARG A 10 -5.88 -64.97 29.85
C ARG A 10 -4.87 -65.93 29.21
N ARG A 11 -5.12 -66.35 27.96
CA ARG A 11 -4.20 -67.24 27.21
C ARG A 11 -2.92 -66.56 26.76
N LEU A 12 -2.98 -65.28 26.37
CA LEU A 12 -1.81 -64.49 25.99
C LEU A 12 -0.90 -64.24 27.20
N LEU A 13 -1.49 -63.86 28.34
CA LEU A 13 -0.77 -63.54 29.58
C LEU A 13 -0.11 -64.76 30.21
N THR A 14 -0.75 -65.93 30.14
CA THR A 14 -0.20 -67.18 30.71
C THR A 14 0.74 -67.92 29.75
N ARG A 15 0.92 -67.46 28.51
CA ARG A 15 1.62 -68.18 27.44
C ARG A 15 1.27 -69.67 27.40
N THR A 16 0.00 -70.03 27.62
CA THR A 16 -0.49 -71.39 27.31
C THR A 16 -0.51 -71.56 25.80
N SER A 17 0.68 -71.68 25.20
CA SER A 17 0.89 -72.06 23.83
C SER A 17 0.28 -73.44 23.61
N THR A 18 -0.30 -73.64 22.43
CA THR A 18 -0.97 -74.85 21.96
C THR A 18 -0.06 -76.09 21.83
N VAL A 19 1.04 -76.17 22.57
CA VAL A 19 1.99 -77.30 22.50
C VAL A 19 2.44 -77.68 23.92
N GLY A 20 1.61 -78.47 24.60
CA GLY A 20 2.01 -79.17 25.82
C GLY A 20 0.86 -79.38 26.80
N LYS A 21 0.78 -80.57 27.38
CA LYS A 21 0.06 -80.80 28.64
C LYS A 21 0.84 -80.10 29.75
N THR A 22 0.70 -78.79 29.94
CA THR A 22 1.47 -78.03 30.95
C THR A 22 0.56 -77.23 31.87
N GLY A 23 1.06 -76.87 33.04
CA GLY A 23 0.33 -76.11 34.06
C GLY A 23 -0.67 -76.95 34.86
N ILE A 24 -1.76 -76.31 35.32
CA ILE A 24 -2.71 -76.90 36.27
C ILE A 24 -3.32 -78.23 35.80
N LYS A 25 -3.48 -78.41 34.49
CA LYS A 25 -3.99 -79.66 33.90
C LYS A 25 -3.01 -80.82 34.11
N LYS A 26 -1.71 -80.60 33.94
CA LYS A 26 -0.67 -81.62 34.17
C LYS A 26 -0.60 -81.99 35.64
N CYS A 27 -0.58 -80.99 36.53
CA CYS A 27 -0.64 -81.20 37.97
C CYS A 27 -1.89 -81.99 38.40
N ALA A 28 -3.05 -81.70 37.82
CA ALA A 28 -4.29 -82.45 38.08
C ALA A 28 -4.24 -83.89 37.55
N GLU A 29 -3.67 -84.12 36.36
CA GLU A 29 -3.46 -85.47 35.81
C GLU A 29 -2.51 -86.30 36.69
N THR A 30 -1.41 -85.72 37.18
CA THR A 30 -0.47 -86.39 38.11
C THR A 30 -1.13 -86.68 39.46
N MET A 31 -1.93 -85.75 39.99
CA MET A 31 -2.68 -85.94 41.23
C MET A 31 -3.71 -87.08 41.11
N LEU A 32 -4.45 -87.15 40.00
CA LEU A 32 -5.40 -88.23 39.76
C LEU A 32 -4.70 -89.58 39.62
N THR A 33 -3.56 -89.62 38.92
CA THR A 33 -2.72 -90.83 38.81
C THR A 33 -2.27 -91.33 40.18
N LEU A 34 -1.82 -90.43 41.06
CA LEU A 34 -1.44 -90.78 42.44
C LEU A 34 -2.63 -91.33 43.25
N VAL A 35 -3.82 -90.73 43.11
CA VAL A 35 -5.04 -91.21 43.78
C VAL A 35 -5.41 -92.62 43.31
N ASP A 36 -5.34 -92.88 42.00
CA ASP A 36 -5.63 -94.21 41.44
C ASP A 36 -4.64 -95.27 41.96
N LEU A 37 -3.35 -94.93 42.06
CA LEU A 37 -2.31 -95.81 42.61
C LEU A 37 -2.48 -96.08 44.10
N LEU A 38 -2.92 -95.09 44.88
CA LEU A 38 -3.21 -95.26 46.31
C LEU A 38 -4.44 -96.15 46.57
N MET A 39 -5.35 -96.25 45.60
CA MET A 39 -6.55 -97.10 45.68
C MET A 39 -6.28 -98.55 45.27
N ASP A 40 -5.18 -98.82 44.56
CA ASP A 40 -4.76 -100.15 44.17
C ASP A 40 -3.88 -100.79 45.25
N LYS A 41 -4.39 -101.86 45.88
CA LYS A 41 -3.70 -102.60 46.96
C LYS A 41 -2.50 -103.42 46.48
N SER A 42 -2.26 -103.50 45.17
CA SER A 42 -1.17 -104.27 44.57
C SER A 42 0.08 -103.45 44.24
N VAL A 43 0.00 -102.12 44.36
CA VAL A 43 1.10 -101.20 44.06
C VAL A 43 2.14 -101.19 45.18
N ASP A 44 3.41 -101.14 44.81
CA ASP A 44 4.53 -101.05 45.75
C ASP A 44 4.74 -99.62 46.27
N ASP A 45 5.23 -99.53 47.51
CA ASP A 45 5.47 -98.26 48.22
C ASP A 45 6.48 -97.35 47.48
N VAL A 46 7.41 -97.94 46.73
CA VAL A 46 8.43 -97.19 45.98
C VAL A 46 7.79 -96.44 44.80
N THR A 47 6.93 -97.10 44.03
CA THR A 47 6.16 -96.46 42.95
C THR A 47 5.26 -95.35 43.47
N CYS A 48 4.57 -95.57 44.60
CA CYS A 48 3.74 -94.54 45.23
C CYS A 48 4.56 -93.30 45.65
N LYS A 49 5.76 -93.51 46.20
CA LYS A 49 6.66 -92.43 46.60
C LYS A 49 7.16 -91.63 45.39
N GLN A 50 7.49 -92.29 44.29
CA GLN A 50 7.94 -91.63 43.05
C GLN A 50 6.85 -90.72 42.47
N GLU A 51 5.60 -91.16 42.46
CA GLU A 51 4.47 -90.37 41.95
C GLU A 51 4.11 -89.21 42.88
N MET A 52 4.32 -89.38 44.20
CA MET A 52 4.20 -88.29 45.17
C MET A 52 5.28 -87.22 44.96
N GLU A 53 6.54 -87.61 44.71
CA GLU A 53 7.63 -86.70 44.35
C GLU A 53 7.36 -85.98 43.02
N ALA A 54 6.80 -86.69 42.03
CA ALA A 54 6.38 -86.11 40.76
C ALA A 54 5.27 -85.06 40.94
N LEU A 55 4.28 -85.33 41.80
CA LEU A 55 3.24 -84.35 42.13
C LEU A 55 3.82 -83.10 42.79
N TYR A 56 4.75 -83.24 43.74
CA TYR A 56 5.40 -82.08 44.36
C TYR A 56 6.17 -81.23 43.35
N TRP A 57 6.89 -81.86 42.44
CA TRP A 57 7.59 -81.15 41.37
C TRP A 57 6.62 -80.37 40.47
N GLU A 58 5.48 -80.97 40.10
CA GLU A 58 4.46 -80.29 39.30
C GLU A 58 3.80 -79.11 40.06
N MET A 59 3.60 -79.24 41.37
CA MET A 59 3.07 -78.16 42.20
C MET A 59 4.04 -76.98 42.31
N GLU A 60 5.33 -77.25 42.54
CA GLU A 60 6.37 -76.21 42.57
C GLU A 60 6.50 -75.51 41.21
N HIS A 61 6.47 -76.29 40.13
CA HIS A 61 6.51 -75.74 38.78
C HIS A 61 5.29 -74.85 38.47
N LEU A 62 4.09 -75.26 38.91
CA LEU A 62 2.88 -74.46 38.77
C LEU A 62 2.95 -73.14 39.57
N GLU A 63 3.48 -73.19 40.80
CA GLU A 63 3.69 -71.99 41.62
C GLU A 63 4.67 -71.01 40.94
N PHE A 64 5.75 -71.52 40.37
CA PHE A 64 6.72 -70.72 39.63
C PHE A 64 6.09 -70.00 38.42
N GLU A 65 5.33 -70.73 37.59
CA GLU A 65 4.67 -70.14 36.42
C GLU A 65 3.58 -69.13 36.83
N ALA A 66 2.91 -69.33 37.97
CA ALA A 66 1.97 -68.36 38.52
C ALA A 66 2.66 -67.05 38.91
N LYS A 67 3.77 -67.11 39.66
CA LYS A 67 4.55 -65.92 40.05
C LYS A 67 5.12 -65.18 38.83
N LYS A 68 5.59 -65.92 37.83
CA LYS A 68 6.07 -65.36 36.57
C LYS A 68 4.97 -64.61 35.81
N THR A 69 3.75 -65.16 35.78
CA THR A 69 2.60 -64.51 35.17
C THR A 69 2.20 -63.25 35.93
N GLU A 70 2.29 -63.25 37.27
CA GLU A 70 2.05 -62.07 38.10
C GLU A 70 3.02 -60.92 37.78
N ILE A 71 4.32 -61.21 37.74
CA ILE A 71 5.36 -60.22 37.38
C ILE A 71 5.15 -59.69 35.96
N TRP A 72 4.77 -60.57 35.03
CA TRP A 72 4.47 -60.19 33.66
C TRP A 72 3.29 -59.23 33.59
N ASN A 73 2.17 -59.54 34.26
CA ASN A 73 1.00 -58.66 34.34
C ASN A 73 1.39 -57.28 34.90
N TYR A 74 2.10 -57.26 36.02
CA TYR A 74 2.58 -56.02 36.62
C TYR A 74 3.43 -55.18 35.65
N THR A 75 4.31 -55.84 34.88
CA THR A 75 5.15 -55.16 33.89
C THR A 75 4.30 -54.62 32.74
N CYS A 76 3.34 -55.38 32.23
CA CYS A 76 2.42 -54.94 31.19
C CYS A 76 1.55 -53.76 31.63
N ASP A 77 1.04 -53.78 32.86
CA ASP A 77 0.23 -52.68 33.40
C ASP A 77 1.06 -51.38 33.48
N ARG A 78 2.31 -51.47 33.93
CA ARG A 78 3.23 -50.33 33.95
C ARG A 78 3.55 -49.82 32.53
N GLU A 79 3.83 -50.73 31.60
CA GLU A 79 4.09 -50.34 30.20
C GLU A 79 2.88 -49.64 29.57
N LEU A 80 1.66 -50.10 29.85
CA LEU A 80 0.43 -49.43 29.39
C LEU A 80 0.32 -48.00 29.93
N GLU A 81 0.61 -47.77 31.22
CA GLU A 81 0.59 -46.43 31.81
C GLU A 81 1.66 -45.51 31.20
N GLU A 82 2.85 -46.04 30.92
CA GLU A 82 3.91 -45.32 30.21
C GLU A 82 3.49 -44.95 28.78
N TYR A 83 2.86 -45.87 28.03
CA TYR A 83 2.35 -45.58 26.69
C TYR A 83 1.22 -44.54 26.71
N GLU A 84 0.31 -44.59 27.67
CA GLU A 84 -0.72 -43.56 27.83
C GLU A 84 -0.12 -42.19 28.09
N THR A 85 0.90 -42.12 28.95
CA THR A 85 1.59 -40.88 29.28
C THR A 85 2.32 -40.32 28.06
N LEU A 86 3.05 -41.18 27.34
CA LEU A 86 3.74 -40.80 26.10
C LEU A 86 2.75 -40.30 25.04
N ASN A 87 1.59 -40.95 24.89
CA ASN A 87 0.59 -40.54 23.93
C ASN A 87 0.00 -39.16 24.29
N ARG A 88 -0.26 -38.89 25.57
CA ARG A 88 -0.68 -37.56 26.04
C ARG A 88 0.38 -36.48 25.77
N GLU A 89 1.67 -36.79 25.94
CA GLU A 89 2.76 -35.87 25.63
C GLU A 89 2.85 -35.55 24.14
N ILE A 90 2.71 -36.58 23.28
CA ILE A 90 2.67 -36.42 21.83
C ILE A 90 1.48 -35.53 21.43
N ASP A 91 0.28 -35.79 21.94
CA ASP A 91 -0.92 -34.99 21.65
C ASP A 91 -0.77 -33.53 22.09
N ALA A 92 -0.16 -33.30 23.26
CA ALA A 92 0.15 -31.95 23.74
C ALA A 92 1.17 -31.24 22.84
N SER A 93 2.21 -31.95 22.40
CA SER A 93 3.23 -31.44 21.47
C SER A 93 2.61 -31.09 20.11
N ILE A 94 1.77 -31.97 19.55
CA ILE A 94 1.03 -31.71 18.30
C ILE A 94 0.19 -30.44 18.44
N THR A 95 -0.58 -30.33 19.52
CA THR A 95 -1.44 -29.16 19.77
C THR A 95 -0.63 -27.88 19.86
N LYS A 96 0.52 -27.92 20.53
CA LYS A 96 1.45 -26.79 20.64
C LYS A 96 1.98 -26.38 19.26
N VAL A 97 2.50 -27.32 18.47
CA VAL A 97 3.03 -27.05 17.14
C VAL A 97 1.94 -26.53 16.19
N MET A 98 0.72 -27.06 16.27
CA MET A 98 -0.41 -26.56 15.49
C MET A 98 -0.72 -25.09 15.81
N LYS A 99 -0.67 -24.70 17.08
CA LYS A 99 -0.83 -23.30 17.49
C LYS A 99 0.30 -22.42 16.96
N GLU A 100 1.55 -22.87 17.05
CA GLU A 100 2.71 -22.14 16.53
C GLU A 100 2.61 -21.94 15.00
N ILE A 101 2.14 -22.94 14.26
CA ILE A 101 1.90 -22.84 12.81
C ILE A 101 0.87 -21.75 12.52
N GLU A 102 -0.23 -21.69 13.28
CA GLU A 102 -1.27 -20.68 13.06
C GLU A 102 -0.76 -19.27 13.36
N GLU A 103 0.00 -19.10 14.44
CA GLU A 103 0.67 -17.83 14.76
C GLU A 103 1.65 -17.41 13.66
N LEU A 104 2.44 -18.34 13.12
CA LEU A 104 3.38 -18.07 12.03
C LEU A 104 2.66 -17.70 10.72
N LYS A 105 1.53 -18.33 10.40
CA LYS A 105 0.71 -17.95 9.24
C LYS A 105 0.21 -16.51 9.36
N GLN A 106 -0.28 -16.12 10.54
CA GLN A 106 -0.74 -14.74 10.77
C GLN A 106 0.41 -13.73 10.64
N LYS A 107 1.59 -14.05 11.19
CA LYS A 107 2.79 -13.22 11.01
C LYS A 107 3.18 -13.12 9.54
N MET A 108 3.16 -14.22 8.79
CA MET A 108 3.47 -14.24 7.36
C MET A 108 2.55 -13.31 6.56
N ILE A 109 1.24 -13.32 6.83
CA ILE A 109 0.29 -12.44 6.15
C ILE A 109 0.60 -10.96 6.45
N LYS A 110 0.89 -10.62 7.71
CA LYS A 110 1.26 -9.26 8.11
C LYS A 110 2.54 -8.80 7.42
N GLU A 111 3.58 -9.64 7.39
CA GLU A 111 4.84 -9.31 6.73
C GLU A 111 4.68 -9.15 5.21
N LYS A 112 3.84 -9.98 4.56
CA LYS A 112 3.49 -9.80 3.15
C LYS A 112 2.82 -8.45 2.89
N MET A 113 1.91 -8.03 3.77
CA MET A 113 1.24 -6.74 3.68
C MET A 113 2.25 -5.58 3.84
N ILE A 114 3.13 -5.65 4.84
CA ILE A 114 4.19 -4.65 5.05
C ILE A 114 5.11 -4.56 3.83
N ARG A 115 5.49 -5.70 3.25
CA ARG A 115 6.30 -5.74 2.04
C ARG A 115 5.60 -5.08 0.87
N ALA A 116 4.31 -5.36 0.64
CA ALA A 116 3.54 -4.74 -0.43
C ALA A 116 3.50 -3.21 -0.27
N TYR A 117 3.22 -2.70 0.93
CA TYR A 117 3.25 -1.26 1.18
C TYR A 117 4.65 -0.67 0.98
N LYS A 118 5.71 -1.37 1.38
CA LYS A 118 7.09 -0.90 1.15
C LYS A 118 7.41 -0.80 -0.34
N GLU A 119 7.00 -1.78 -1.13
CA GLU A 119 7.16 -1.78 -2.59
C GLU A 119 6.36 -0.62 -3.24
N GLU A 120 5.14 -0.35 -2.77
CA GLU A 120 4.34 0.81 -3.20
C GLU A 120 5.03 2.14 -2.84
N TYR A 121 5.53 2.28 -1.61
CA TYR A 121 6.27 3.47 -1.19
C TYR A 121 7.54 3.68 -2.00
N GLU A 122 8.30 2.61 -2.29
CA GLU A 122 9.49 2.69 -3.14
C GLU A 122 9.14 3.05 -4.59
N SER A 123 7.99 2.60 -5.10
CA SER A 123 7.49 2.99 -6.42
C SER A 123 7.16 4.48 -6.46
N ILE A 124 6.41 4.98 -5.46
CA ILE A 124 6.06 6.40 -5.36
C ILE A 124 7.32 7.25 -5.17
N ALA A 125 8.23 6.84 -4.29
CA ALA A 125 9.48 7.55 -4.05
C ALA A 125 10.34 7.68 -5.31
N ARG A 126 10.38 6.63 -6.16
CA ARG A 126 11.05 6.70 -7.46
C ARG A 126 10.46 7.80 -8.34
N VAL A 127 9.13 7.82 -8.51
CA VAL A 127 8.44 8.85 -9.32
C VAL A 127 8.66 10.25 -8.73
N VAL A 128 8.58 10.40 -7.40
CA VAL A 128 8.80 11.70 -6.73
C VAL A 128 10.24 12.20 -6.92
N ASN A 129 11.23 11.31 -6.92
CA ASN A 129 12.64 11.66 -7.12
C ASN A 129 12.97 12.05 -8.57
N GLU A 130 12.13 11.70 -9.55
CA GLU A 130 12.25 12.17 -10.93
C GLU A 130 11.79 13.63 -11.09
N LEU A 131 10.97 14.12 -10.16
CA LEU A 131 10.49 15.50 -10.18
C LEU A 131 11.58 16.45 -9.65
N PRO A 132 11.68 17.68 -10.21
CA PRO A 132 12.63 18.66 -9.72
C PRO A 132 12.36 18.99 -8.26
N SER A 133 13.43 19.32 -7.53
CA SER A 133 13.30 19.64 -6.12
C SER A 133 12.40 20.86 -5.95
N ARG A 134 11.66 20.90 -4.84
CA ARG A 134 10.81 22.05 -4.52
C ARG A 134 11.57 23.38 -4.53
N LYS A 135 12.87 23.34 -4.19
CA LYS A 135 13.73 24.52 -4.21
C LYS A 135 14.00 25.00 -5.63
N GLU A 136 14.30 24.10 -6.56
CA GLU A 136 14.49 24.44 -7.98
C GLU A 136 13.22 25.04 -8.58
N ILE A 137 12.06 24.41 -8.34
CA ILE A 137 10.76 24.94 -8.80
C ILE A 137 10.51 26.36 -8.26
N LEU A 138 10.85 26.63 -7.00
CA LEU A 138 10.69 27.97 -6.41
C LEU A 138 11.61 29.02 -7.05
N VAL A 139 12.83 28.63 -7.42
CA VAL A 139 13.76 29.51 -8.14
C VAL A 139 13.21 29.80 -9.54
N ASP A 140 12.77 28.79 -10.28
CA ASP A 140 12.19 28.96 -11.61
C ASP A 140 10.95 29.87 -11.58
N ILE A 141 10.07 29.70 -10.58
CA ILE A 141 8.92 30.59 -10.37
C ILE A 141 9.36 32.03 -10.10
N GLN A 142 10.40 32.23 -9.29
CA GLN A 142 10.90 33.57 -8.97
C GLN A 142 11.50 34.25 -10.21
N ASP A 143 12.26 33.50 -11.02
CA ASP A 143 12.85 34.00 -12.25
C ASP A 143 11.79 34.34 -13.29
N GLU A 144 10.77 33.49 -13.49
CA GLU A 144 9.65 33.79 -14.40
C GLU A 144 8.82 34.98 -13.92
N ASN A 145 8.56 35.12 -12.61
CA ASN A 145 7.88 36.30 -12.07
C ASN A 145 8.66 37.58 -12.35
N LYS A 146 9.99 37.55 -12.19
CA LYS A 146 10.84 38.70 -12.49
C LYS A 146 10.79 39.04 -13.98
N ARG A 147 10.86 38.04 -14.87
CA ARG A 147 10.73 38.25 -16.32
C ARG A 147 9.38 38.88 -16.68
N LEU A 148 8.31 38.47 -15.99
CA LEU A 148 6.97 39.00 -16.19
C LEU A 148 6.86 40.45 -15.71
N GLU A 149 7.45 40.79 -14.57
CA GLU A 149 7.54 42.16 -14.07
C GLU A 149 8.34 43.07 -15.02
N ASP A 150 9.50 42.61 -15.49
CA ASP A 150 10.34 43.33 -16.46
C ASP A 150 9.58 43.57 -17.77
N ALA A 151 8.86 42.56 -18.28
CA ALA A 151 8.05 42.67 -19.49
C ALA A 151 6.87 43.64 -19.31
N THR A 152 6.21 43.62 -18.15
CA THR A 152 5.11 44.53 -17.83
C THR A 152 5.60 45.97 -17.76
N THR A 153 6.74 46.21 -17.10
CA THR A 153 7.36 47.53 -17.03
C THR A 153 7.78 48.04 -18.42
N ALA A 154 8.31 47.16 -19.27
CA ALA A 154 8.64 47.50 -20.64
C ALA A 154 7.41 47.86 -21.47
N LEU A 155 6.30 47.14 -21.29
CA LEU A 155 5.01 47.43 -21.92
C LEU A 155 4.51 48.81 -21.48
N GLU A 156 4.46 49.09 -20.18
CA GLU A 156 4.07 50.39 -19.63
C GLU A 156 4.94 51.54 -20.17
N ALA A 157 6.25 51.31 -20.31
CA ALA A 157 7.16 52.30 -20.88
C ALA A 157 6.90 52.56 -22.37
N VAL A 158 6.53 51.53 -23.13
CA VAL A 158 6.13 51.67 -24.54
C VAL A 158 4.80 52.37 -24.67
N ASP A 159 3.81 52.01 -23.85
CA ASP A 159 2.50 52.66 -23.81
C ASP A 159 2.63 54.15 -23.44
N GLY A 160 3.47 54.48 -22.45
CA GLY A 160 3.75 55.87 -22.09
C GLY A 160 4.41 56.66 -23.23
N LYS A 161 5.31 56.04 -24.02
CA LYS A 161 5.87 56.66 -25.23
C LYS A 161 4.82 56.85 -26.31
N LEU A 162 3.94 55.87 -26.51
CA LEU A 162 2.85 55.94 -27.47
C LEU A 162 1.91 57.08 -27.12
N ASP A 163 1.49 57.21 -25.86
CA ASP A 163 0.66 58.30 -25.37
C ASP A 163 1.31 59.67 -25.59
N MET A 164 2.61 59.79 -25.32
CA MET A 164 3.35 61.02 -25.61
C MET A 164 3.36 61.34 -27.12
N ARG A 165 3.55 60.34 -27.98
CA ARG A 165 3.48 60.52 -29.44
C ARG A 165 2.08 60.94 -29.90
N ILE A 166 1.02 60.35 -29.34
CA ILE A 166 -0.37 60.74 -29.61
C ILE A 166 -0.58 62.20 -29.23
N LYS A 167 -0.14 62.63 -28.04
CA LYS A 167 -0.24 64.03 -27.59
C LYS A 167 0.57 64.99 -28.48
N GLN A 168 1.79 64.63 -28.84
CA GLN A 168 2.62 65.41 -29.77
C GLN A 168 1.97 65.55 -31.15
N PHE A 169 1.38 64.47 -31.66
CA PHE A 169 0.69 64.49 -32.95
C PHE A 169 -0.58 65.35 -32.89
N ALA A 170 -1.34 65.29 -31.79
CA ALA A 170 -2.49 66.16 -31.57
C ALA A 170 -2.09 67.64 -31.50
N LEU A 171 -0.99 67.96 -30.80
CA LEU A 171 -0.45 69.33 -30.76
C LEU A 171 -0.03 69.81 -32.15
N LEU A 172 0.71 68.99 -32.90
CA LEU A 172 1.10 69.30 -34.27
C LEU A 172 -0.13 69.57 -35.14
N MET A 173 -1.16 68.71 -35.06
CA MET A 173 -2.39 68.89 -35.82
C MET A 173 -3.10 70.20 -35.47
N SER A 174 -3.15 70.55 -34.17
CA SER A 174 -3.69 71.84 -33.72
C SER A 174 -2.85 73.02 -34.23
N THR A 175 -1.53 72.93 -34.22
CA THR A 175 -0.68 74.00 -34.80
C THR A 175 -0.86 74.14 -36.30
N ILE A 176 -1.03 73.04 -37.04
CA ILE A 176 -1.33 73.08 -38.49
C ILE A 176 -2.69 73.72 -38.72
N GLN A 177 -3.70 73.39 -37.92
CA GLN A 177 -5.01 74.02 -38.01
C GLN A 177 -4.94 75.52 -37.69
N ASN A 178 -4.17 75.92 -36.67
CA ASN A 178 -3.97 77.33 -36.34
C ASN A 178 -3.18 78.07 -37.43
N LEU A 179 -2.10 77.50 -37.96
CA LEU A 179 -1.35 78.06 -39.09
C LEU A 179 -2.22 78.19 -40.34
N LYS A 180 -3.09 77.19 -40.60
CA LYS A 180 -4.06 77.28 -41.68
C LYS A 180 -5.06 78.40 -41.41
N ALA A 181 -5.57 78.53 -40.19
CA ALA A 181 -6.49 79.61 -39.81
C ALA A 181 -5.82 80.98 -39.92
N THR A 182 -4.57 81.14 -39.49
CA THR A 182 -3.79 82.38 -39.65
C THR A 182 -3.47 82.66 -41.11
N LEU A 183 -3.17 81.64 -41.93
CA LEU A 183 -2.98 81.84 -43.36
C LEU A 183 -4.30 82.25 -44.04
N ASP A 184 -5.41 81.63 -43.65
CA ASP A 184 -6.75 81.98 -44.13
C ASP A 184 -7.09 83.43 -43.67
N GLU A 185 -6.77 83.83 -42.44
CA GLU A 185 -6.91 85.21 -41.94
C GLU A 185 -5.99 86.19 -42.67
N ASP A 186 -4.70 85.89 -42.87
CA ASP A 186 -3.76 86.73 -43.61
C ASP A 186 -4.17 86.87 -45.08
N THR A 187 -4.78 85.84 -45.70
CA THR A 187 -5.35 85.99 -47.04
C THR A 187 -6.54 86.93 -47.06
N VAL A 188 -7.38 86.92 -46.02
CA VAL A 188 -8.51 87.85 -45.90
C VAL A 188 -8.00 89.27 -45.64
N VAL A 189 -7.00 89.45 -44.77
CA VAL A 189 -6.40 90.76 -44.49
C VAL A 189 -5.66 91.30 -45.71
N HIS A 190 -4.96 90.47 -46.50
CA HIS A 190 -4.35 90.94 -47.75
C HIS A 190 -5.37 91.22 -48.87
N GLU A 191 -6.52 90.56 -48.87
CA GLU A 191 -7.64 90.93 -49.74
C GLU A 191 -8.23 92.27 -49.29
N ASP A 192 -8.43 92.49 -47.99
CA ASP A 192 -8.92 93.75 -47.42
C ASP A 192 -7.91 94.91 -47.62
N GLU A 193 -6.61 94.70 -47.44
CA GLU A 193 -5.56 95.72 -47.68
C GLU A 193 -5.42 96.08 -49.16
N ARG A 194 -5.59 95.11 -50.08
CA ARG A 194 -5.66 95.41 -51.52
C ARG A 194 -6.91 96.20 -51.88
N GLN A 195 -8.02 95.93 -51.20
CA GLN A 195 -9.25 96.69 -51.37
C GLN A 195 -9.13 98.11 -50.80
N GLU A 196 -8.45 98.30 -49.67
CA GLU A 196 -8.16 99.63 -49.11
C GLU A 196 -7.17 100.43 -49.97
N ASP A 197 -6.16 99.79 -50.58
CA ASP A 197 -5.24 100.42 -51.53
C ASP A 197 -5.94 100.77 -52.87
N GLU A 198 -6.81 99.89 -53.39
CA GLU A 198 -7.64 100.18 -54.57
C GLU A 198 -8.65 101.33 -54.29
N ASP A 199 -9.27 101.36 -53.11
CA ASP A 199 -10.18 102.44 -52.70
C ASP A 199 -9.44 103.78 -52.48
N MET A 200 -8.19 103.76 -52.00
CA MET A 200 -7.34 104.95 -51.87
C MET A 200 -6.84 105.48 -53.23
N GLU A 201 -6.53 104.61 -54.20
CA GLU A 201 -6.19 105.04 -55.56
C GLU A 201 -7.41 105.67 -56.28
N GLU A 202 -8.62 105.13 -56.10
CA GLU A 202 -9.85 105.73 -56.62
C GLU A 202 -10.16 107.10 -55.97
N GLU A 203 -9.90 107.29 -54.67
CA GLU A 203 -10.14 108.57 -53.99
C GLU A 203 -9.16 109.68 -54.42
N VAL A 204 -7.93 109.31 -54.82
CA VAL A 204 -6.91 110.24 -55.34
C VAL A 204 -7.20 110.62 -56.80
N GLU A 205 -7.70 109.69 -57.63
CA GLU A 205 -8.19 110.02 -58.98
C GLU A 205 -9.45 110.91 -58.95
N ALA A 206 -10.38 110.67 -58.02
CA ALA A 206 -11.57 111.50 -57.86
C ALA A 206 -11.25 112.94 -57.44
N LYS A 207 -10.21 113.17 -56.62
CA LYS A 207 -9.76 114.51 -56.20
C LYS A 207 -8.96 115.25 -57.29
N ASN A 208 -8.27 114.54 -58.20
CA ASN A 208 -7.61 115.15 -59.36
C ASN A 208 -8.57 115.54 -60.49
N ALA A 209 -9.70 114.83 -60.65
CA ALA A 209 -10.71 115.13 -61.68
C ALA A 209 -11.56 116.39 -61.40
N VAL A 210 -11.62 116.87 -60.15
CA VAL A 210 -12.46 118.03 -59.75
C VAL A 210 -11.75 119.39 -59.89
N SER A 211 -10.42 119.44 -60.07
CA SER A 211 -9.68 120.72 -60.20
C SER A 211 -9.46 121.23 -61.63
N VAL A 212 -9.89 120.50 -62.67
CA VAL A 212 -9.62 120.82 -64.08
C VAL A 212 -10.82 121.41 -64.83
N ASN A 213 -12.01 121.53 -64.20
CA ASN A 213 -13.23 121.94 -64.91
C ASN A 213 -14.02 123.08 -64.27
N GLU A 214 -13.37 124.22 -64.01
CA GLU A 214 -14.03 125.54 -63.97
C GLU A 214 -13.09 126.62 -64.51
N ASN A 215 -12.90 126.66 -65.83
CA ASN A 215 -12.46 127.87 -66.51
C ASN A 215 -13.01 127.91 -67.96
N GLY A 216 -14.13 128.62 -68.14
CA GLY A 216 -14.35 129.46 -69.31
C GLY A 216 -15.32 128.97 -70.40
N ARG A 217 -16.62 129.33 -70.26
CA ARG A 217 -17.43 129.72 -71.43
C ARG A 217 -18.58 130.69 -71.06
N SER A 218 -18.31 131.98 -71.24
CA SER A 218 -19.31 133.02 -71.59
C SER A 218 -19.67 132.89 -73.09
N PRO A 219 -20.64 133.61 -73.74
CA PRO A 219 -21.19 134.93 -73.37
C PRO A 219 -22.68 135.24 -73.73
N SER A 220 -23.13 136.43 -73.29
CA SER A 220 -24.02 137.39 -73.99
C SER A 220 -25.44 136.98 -74.42
N ALA A 221 -26.46 137.70 -73.95
CA ALA A 221 -27.16 138.74 -74.74
C ALA A 221 -28.49 139.20 -74.09
N SER A 222 -28.77 140.51 -74.26
CA SER A 222 -30.06 141.22 -74.21
C SER A 222 -30.63 141.63 -72.85
#